data_AF-A0A7G8IV55-F1
#
_entry.id   AF-A0A7G8IV55-F1
#
_cell.length_a   1.000
_cell.length_b   1.000
_cell.length_c   1.000
_cell.angle_alpha   90.00
_cell.angle_beta   90.00
_cell.angle_gamma   90.00
#
_symmetry.space_group_name_H-M   'P 1'
#
loop_
_entity.id
_entity.type
_entity.pdbx_description
1 polymer ?
#
loop_
_entity_poly.entity_id
_entity_poly.type
_entity_poly.pdbx_seq_one_letter_code
_entity_poly.pdbx_strand_id
1 'polypeptide(L)' 'MEWTDEFITHAQHELTAMVNDWKYDYGADDKACIAMLLWMVLKLNPEADIDPECF' A
#
# COMPACT_ATOMS: atom_id res chain seq x y z
N MET A 1 8.31 15.23 -9.90
CA MET A 1 8.10 15.23 -8.44
C MET A 1 9.40 14.76 -7.83
N GLU A 2 10.01 15.57 -6.97
CA GLU A 2 11.13 15.09 -6.15
C GLU A 2 10.56 14.24 -5.02
N TRP A 3 11.17 13.07 -4.80
CA TRP A 3 10.88 12.21 -3.65
C TRP A 3 11.46 12.85 -2.40
N THR A 4 10.81 13.89 -1.89
CA THR A 4 11.21 14.57 -0.65
C THR A 4 10.75 13.75 0.55
N ASP A 5 11.46 13.87 1.68
CA ASP A 5 11.06 13.21 2.93
C ASP A 5 9.63 13.58 3.36
N GLU A 6 9.22 14.83 3.10
CA GLU A 6 7.86 15.32 3.37
C GLU A 6 6.82 14.59 2.49
N PHE A 7 7.09 14.45 1.19
CA PHE A 7 6.23 13.70 0.28
C PHE A 7 6.11 12.23 0.69
N ILE A 8 7.24 11.59 1.03
CA ILE A 8 7.28 10.19 1.47
C ILE A 8 6.47 10.02 2.75
N THR A 9 6.67 10.90 3.74
CA THR A 9 5.96 10.85 5.02
C THR A 9 4.45 11.03 4.82
N HIS A 10 4.05 11.97 3.97
CA HIS A 10 2.65 12.20 3.66
C HIS A 10 2.00 10.98 2.98
N ALA A 11 2.66 10.43 1.95
CA ALA A 11 2.18 9.26 1.23
C ALA A 11 2.05 8.01 2.14
N GLN A 12 3.01 7.80 3.06
CA GLN A 12 2.93 6.74 4.06
C GLN A 12 1.73 6.91 5.00
N HIS A 13 1.45 8.15 5.41
CA HIS A 13 0.33 8.45 6.31
C HIS A 13 -1.02 8.21 5.63
N GLU A 14 -1.17 8.64 4.38
CA GLU A 14 -2.38 8.38 3.57
C GLU A 14 -2.59 6.88 3.33
N LEU A 15 -1.53 6.15 2.97
CA LEU A 15 -1.60 4.71 2.74
C LEU A 15 -2.00 3.97 4.03
N THR A 16 -1.44 4.36 5.17
CA THR A 16 -1.76 3.78 6.47
C THR A 16 -3.21 4.02 6.87
N ALA A 17 -3.72 5.24 6.64
CA ALA A 17 -5.12 5.56 6.89
C ALA A 17 -6.06 4.69 6.04
N MET A 18 -5.79 4.58 4.74
CA MET A 18 -6.58 3.75 3.83
C MET A 18 -6.63 2.27 4.26
N VAL A 19 -5.49 1.71 4.68
CA VAL A 19 -5.44 0.33 5.18
C VAL A 19 -6.25 0.18 6.47
N ASN A 20 -6.17 1.13 7.39
CA ASN A 20 -6.92 1.08 8.65
C ASN A 20 -8.42 1.15 8.41
N ASP A 21 -8.88 2.03 7.52
CA ASP A 21 -10.29 2.13 7.14
C ASP A 21 -10.79 0.81 6.55
N TRP A 22 -10.00 0.17 5.67
CA TRP A 22 -10.34 -1.14 5.13
C TRP A 22 -10.40 -2.25 6.19
N LYS A 23 -9.47 -2.27 7.15
CA LYS A 23 -9.53 -3.24 8.25
C LYS A 23 -10.77 -3.04 9.10
N TYR A 24 -11.12 -1.79 9.36
CA TYR A 24 -12.31 -1.44 10.14
C TYR A 24 -13.60 -1.84 9.41
N ASP A 25 -13.71 -1.49 8.12
CA ASP A 25 -14.92 -1.72 7.32
C ASP A 25 -15.14 -3.20 6.96
N TYR A 26 -14.07 -3.94 6.69
CA TYR A 26 -14.15 -5.31 6.16
C TYR A 26 -13.68 -6.39 7.13
N GLY A 27 -13.17 -6.03 8.32
CA GLY A 27 -12.61 -6.97 9.29
C GLY A 27 -11.40 -7.75 8.75
N ALA A 28 -10.70 -7.18 7.77
CA ALA A 28 -9.60 -7.83 7.08
C ALA A 28 -8.39 -7.98 8.01
N ASP A 29 -7.72 -9.13 7.93
CA ASP A 29 -6.42 -9.30 8.56
C ASP A 29 -5.30 -8.65 7.73
N ASP A 30 -4.12 -8.49 8.34
CA ASP A 30 -2.98 -7.83 7.70
C ASP A 30 -2.59 -8.49 6.37
N LYS A 31 -2.73 -9.81 6.26
CA LYS A 31 -2.39 -10.56 5.05
C LYS A 31 -3.36 -10.24 3.91
N ALA A 32 -4.65 -10.14 4.20
CA ALA A 32 -5.67 -9.73 3.24
C ALA A 32 -5.42 -8.29 2.75
N CYS A 33 -5.04 -7.38 3.66
CA CYS A 33 -4.67 -6.01 3.28
C CYS A 33 -3.45 -5.96 2.37
N ILE A 34 -2.37 -6.68 2.71
CA ILE A 34 -1.15 -6.75 1.89
C ILE A 34 -1.46 -7.31 0.50
N ALA A 35 -2.24 -8.39 0.42
CA ALA A 35 -2.65 -8.98 -0.85
C ALA A 35 -3.45 -8.00 -1.72
N MET A 36 -4.33 -7.19 -1.11
CA MET A 36 -5.13 -6.21 -1.84
C MET A 36 -4.31 -5.01 -2.33
N LEU A 37 -3.37 -4.52 -1.52
CA LEU A 37 -2.43 -3.49 -1.94
C LEU A 37 -1.54 -3.98 -3.08
N LEU A 38 -1.01 -5.21 -2.97
CA LEU A 38 -0.23 -5.85 -4.02
C LEU A 38 -1.04 -5.98 -5.32
N TRP A 39 -2.30 -6.42 -5.21
CA TRP A 39 -3.20 -6.51 -6.35
C TRP A 39 -3.43 -5.13 -7.01
N MET A 40 -3.63 -4.07 -6.22
CA MET A 40 -3.77 -2.71 -6.75
C MET A 40 -2.51 -2.25 -7.49
N VAL A 41 -1.33 -2.48 -6.92
CA VAL A 41 -0.05 -2.13 -7.57
C VAL A 41 0.07 -2.83 -8.91
N LEU A 42 -0.17 -4.14 -8.96
CA LEU A 42 -0.11 -4.92 -10.22
C LEU A 42 -1.15 -4.49 -11.25
N LYS A 43 -2.31 -3.96 -10.81
CA LYS A 43 -3.33 -3.42 -11.72
C LYS A 43 -2.95 -2.06 -12.29
N LEU A 44 -2.36 -1.19 -11.49
CA LEU A 44 -1.99 0.18 -11.88
C LEU A 44 -0.65 0.23 -12.62
N ASN A 45 0.29 -0.64 -12.25
CA ASN A 45 1.59 -0.80 -12.87
C ASN A 45 1.90 -2.30 -13.07
N PRO A 46 1.45 -2.90 -14.18
CA PRO A 46 1.68 -4.31 -14.48
C PRO A 46 3.16 -4.70 -14.61
N GLU A 47 4.04 -3.73 -14.87
CA GLU A 47 5.49 -3.92 -15.00
C GLU A 47 6.24 -3.55 -13.70
N ALA A 48 5.52 -3.36 -12.58
CA ALA A 48 6.15 -3.11 -11.30
C ALA A 48 7.12 -4.25 -10.95
N ASP A 49 8.39 -3.89 -10.77
CA ASP A 49 9.39 -4.79 -10.19
C ASP A 49 9.19 -4.79 -8.67
N ILE A 50 8.67 -5.89 -8.15
CA ILE A 50 8.28 -6.03 -6.75
C ILE A 50 9.25 -7.00 -6.10
N ASP A 51 10.10 -6.47 -5.23
CA ASP A 51 11.04 -7.27 -4.44
C ASP A 51 10.27 -8.16 -3.44
N PRO A 52 10.33 -9.49 -3.55
CA PRO A 52 9.69 -10.40 -2.62
C PRO A 52 10.21 -10.26 -1.18
N GLU A 53 11.41 -9.71 -0.96
CA GLU A 53 11.97 -9.51 0.39
C GLU A 53 11.37 -8.31 1.13
N CYS A 54 10.53 -7.51 0.47
CA CYS A 54 9.86 -6.35 1.06
C CYS A 54 8.51 -6.67 1.73
N PHE A 55 8.07 -7.94 1.79
CA PHE A 55 6.76 -8.36 2.33
C PHE A 55 6.85 -9.43 3.43
#